data_AF-A0A853LY15-F1
#
_entry.id   AF-A0A853LY15-F1
#
_cell.length_a   1.000
_cell.length_b   1.000
_cell.length_c   1.000
_cell.angle_alpha   90.00
_cell.angle_beta   90.00
_cell.angle_gamma   90.00
#
_symmetry.space_group_name_H-M   'P 1'
#
loop_
_entity.id
_entity.type
_entity.pdbx_description
1 polymer ?
#
loop_
_entity_poly.entity_id
_entity_poly.type
_entity_poly.pdbx_seq_one_letter_code
_entity_poly.pdbx_strand_id
1 'polypeptide(L)'
;MDEMPEYTGPIDPRNRNIFGACVSLVGMAAMMLALLLLLIAESNRALAFKLKTGFFPLFSESAVHSARTEVVIAAVLIVLATASAVTAVIFRSTITWRLIGGLTLLALILVGPLLWVCYDMAF
;
A
#
# COMPACT_ATOMS: atom_id res chain seq x y z
N MET A 1 -33.20 -7.83 40.24
CA MET A 1 -32.16 -7.16 39.44
C MET A 1 -32.28 -7.75 38.06
N ASP A 2 -32.96 -7.04 37.17
CA ASP A 2 -33.14 -7.46 35.78
C ASP A 2 -31.76 -7.51 35.10
N GLU A 3 -31.36 -8.72 34.68
CA GLU A 3 -30.13 -8.95 33.93
C GLU A 3 -30.24 -8.21 32.58
N MET A 4 -29.54 -7.07 32.47
CA MET A 4 -29.36 -6.40 31.18
C MET A 4 -28.65 -7.37 30.23
N PRO A 5 -29.16 -7.58 29.00
CA PRO A 5 -28.49 -8.44 28.04
C PRO A 5 -27.10 -7.87 27.76
N GLU A 6 -26.09 -8.69 28.00
CA GLU A 6 -24.70 -8.36 27.70
C GLU A 6 -24.62 -8.03 26.21
N TYR A 7 -24.26 -6.78 25.87
CA TYR A 7 -24.19 -6.32 24.49
C TYR A 7 -23.02 -7.04 23.79
N THR A 8 -23.30 -8.20 23.21
CA THR A 8 -22.42 -8.85 22.24
C THR A 8 -22.52 -8.01 20.96
N GLY A 9 -21.59 -7.08 20.75
CA GLY A 9 -21.53 -6.27 19.54
C GLY A 9 -21.57 -7.12 18.25
N PRO A 10 -21.68 -6.48 17.07
CA PRO A 10 -22.06 -7.14 15.81
C PRO A 10 -21.12 -8.27 15.33
N ILE A 11 -19.93 -8.42 15.91
CA ILE A 11 -18.99 -9.50 15.63
C ILE A 11 -18.39 -9.99 16.94
N ASP A 12 -18.44 -11.30 17.15
CA ASP A 12 -17.83 -12.01 18.27
C ASP A 12 -16.34 -11.63 18.38
N PRO A 13 -15.83 -11.23 19.58
CA PRO A 13 -14.45 -10.76 19.76
C PRO A 13 -13.40 -11.75 19.24
N ARG A 14 -13.68 -13.06 19.25
CA ARG A 14 -12.78 -14.07 18.68
C ARG A 14 -12.72 -13.99 17.15
N ASN A 15 -13.87 -13.84 16.48
CA ASN A 15 -13.95 -13.66 15.02
C ASN A 15 -13.31 -12.35 14.55
N ARG A 16 -13.43 -11.30 15.37
CA ARG A 16 -12.86 -9.97 15.10
C ARG A 16 -11.34 -10.00 15.01
N ASN A 17 -10.69 -10.80 15.86
CA ASN A 17 -9.23 -10.98 15.87
C ASN A 17 -8.74 -11.79 14.66
N ILE A 18 -9.47 -12.84 14.28
CA ILE A 18 -9.16 -13.67 13.10
C ILE A 18 -9.28 -12.83 11.82
N PHE A 19 -10.36 -12.05 11.69
CA PHE A 19 -10.55 -11.16 10.55
C PHE A 19 -9.42 -10.12 10.44
N GLY A 20 -9.06 -9.49 11.57
CA GLY A 20 -7.92 -8.58 11.61
C GLY A 20 -6.60 -9.23 11.22
N ALA A 21 -6.36 -10.47 11.64
CA ALA A 21 -5.16 -11.23 11.27
C ALA A 21 -5.12 -11.56 9.77
N CYS A 22 -6.23 -12.04 9.19
CA CYS A 22 -6.32 -12.32 7.76
C CYS A 22 -6.09 -11.07 6.91
N VAL A 23 -6.73 -9.95 7.28
CA VAL A 23 -6.56 -8.68 6.59
C VAL A 23 -5.11 -8.17 6.71
N SER A 24 -4.47 -8.35 7.87
CA SER A 24 -3.05 -8.02 8.04
C SER A 24 -2.14 -8.86 7.14
N LEU A 25 -2.45 -10.15 6.99
CA LEU A 25 -1.69 -11.08 6.14
C LEU A 25 -1.80 -10.70 4.66
N VAL A 26 -3.00 -10.33 4.21
CA VAL A 26 -3.23 -9.79 2.85
C VAL A 26 -2.46 -8.48 2.65
N GLY A 27 -2.48 -7.59 3.64
CA GLY A 27 -1.71 -6.35 3.58
C GLY A 27 -0.20 -6.57 3.49
N MET A 28 0.35 -7.52 4.25
CA MET A 28 1.77 -7.88 4.17
C MET A 28 2.15 -8.49 2.81
N ALA A 29 1.32 -9.38 2.28
CA ALA A 29 1.54 -9.97 0.95
C ALA A 29 1.55 -8.90 -0.15
N ALA A 30 0.59 -7.96 -0.11
CA ALA A 30 0.53 -6.86 -1.06
C ALA A 30 1.75 -5.92 -0.95
N MET A 31 2.22 -5.60 0.26
CA MET A 31 3.45 -4.81 0.47
C MET A 31 4.69 -5.52 -0.07
N MET A 32 4.84 -6.82 0.19
CA MET A 32 5.97 -7.60 -0.31
C MET A 32 6.01 -7.63 -1.85
N LEU A 33 4.83 -7.77 -2.48
CA LEU A 33 4.70 -7.77 -3.94
C LEU A 33 4.94 -6.37 -4.53
N ALA A 34 4.50 -5.31 -3.86
CA ALA A 34 4.82 -3.94 -4.25
C ALA A 34 6.32 -3.64 -4.19
N LEU A 35 7.01 -4.07 -3.12
CA LEU A 35 8.45 -3.92 -2.99
C LEU A 35 9.19 -4.67 -4.09
N LEU A 36 8.77 -5.90 -4.40
CA LEU A 36 9.36 -6.68 -5.49
C LEU A 36 9.26 -5.95 -6.83
N LEU A 37 8.07 -5.41 -7.16
CA LEU A 37 7.84 -4.67 -8.39
C LEU A 37 8.67 -3.37 -8.46
N LEU A 38 8.81 -2.65 -7.34
CA LEU A 38 9.67 -1.47 -7.28
C LEU A 38 11.15 -1.83 -7.48
N LEU A 39 11.61 -2.94 -6.90
CA LEU A 39 12.98 -3.44 -7.09
C LEU A 39 13.25 -3.83 -8.55
N ILE A 40 12.30 -4.48 -9.21
CA ILE A 40 12.41 -4.82 -10.64
C ILE A 40 12.49 -3.54 -11.47
N ALA A 41 11.59 -2.58 -11.21
CA ALA A 41 11.60 -1.30 -11.91
C ALA A 41 12.89 -0.49 -11.68
N GLU A 42 13.41 -0.43 -10.45
CA GLU A 42 14.67 0.24 -10.11
C GLU A 42 15.88 -0.42 -10.79
N SER A 43 15.88 -1.76 -10.89
CA SER A 43 16.93 -2.51 -11.58
C SER A 43 16.98 -2.28 -13.09
N ASN A 44 15.98 -1.58 -13.65
CA ASN A 44 15.88 -1.36 -15.07
C ASN A 44 16.93 -0.33 -15.56
N ARG A 45 17.85 -0.83 -16.39
CA ARG A 45 18.95 -0.03 -16.96
C ARG A 45 18.46 1.15 -17.81
N ALA A 46 17.27 1.07 -18.39
CA ALA A 46 16.71 2.17 -19.20
C ALA A 46 16.35 3.39 -18.33
N LEU A 47 15.82 3.17 -17.12
CA LEU A 47 15.54 4.22 -16.14
C LEU A 47 16.83 4.84 -15.61
N ALA A 48 17.81 4.01 -15.26
CA ALA A 48 19.13 4.50 -14.83
C ALA A 48 19.83 5.32 -15.93
N PHE A 49 19.67 4.92 -17.19
CA PHE A 49 20.19 5.67 -18.33
C PHE A 49 19.48 7.02 -18.47
N LYS A 50 18.14 7.08 -18.42
CA LYS A 50 17.39 8.34 -18.45
C LYS A 50 17.78 9.29 -17.33
N LEU A 51 17.97 8.80 -16.11
CA LEU A 51 18.45 9.61 -14.98
C LEU A 51 19.83 10.23 -15.22
N LYS A 52 20.69 9.53 -15.97
CA LYS A 52 22.05 9.98 -16.27
C LYS A 52 22.14 10.91 -17.47
N THR A 53 21.34 10.68 -18.51
CA THR A 53 21.47 11.37 -19.80
C THR A 53 20.29 12.29 -20.13
N GLY A 54 19.21 12.23 -19.36
CA GLY A 54 17.97 12.99 -19.58
C GLY A 54 17.04 12.40 -20.64
N PHE A 55 17.41 11.28 -21.28
CA PHE A 55 16.60 10.64 -22.32
C PHE A 55 16.69 9.11 -22.25
N PHE A 56 15.63 8.43 -22.68
CA PHE A 56 15.64 6.97 -22.77
C PHE A 56 16.53 6.49 -23.93
N PRO A 57 17.25 5.36 -23.78
CA PRO A 57 18.04 4.80 -24.87
C PRO A 57 17.15 4.31 -26.02
N LEU A 58 17.63 4.38 -27.27
CA LEU A 58 16.92 3.86 -28.44
C LEU A 58 16.57 2.37 -28.27
N PHE A 59 15.39 1.97 -28.74
CA PHE A 59 14.82 0.62 -28.61
C PHE A 59 14.50 0.14 -27.19
N SER A 60 14.44 1.04 -26.19
CA SER A 60 14.08 0.68 -24.81
C SER A 60 12.59 0.83 -24.48
N GLU A 61 11.74 1.15 -25.46
CA GLU A 61 10.30 1.43 -25.27
C GLU A 61 9.57 0.33 -24.50
N SER A 62 9.84 -0.94 -24.82
CA SER A 62 9.24 -2.08 -24.11
C SER A 62 9.70 -2.19 -22.65
N ALA A 63 10.98 -1.91 -22.38
CA ALA A 63 11.54 -1.94 -21.03
C ALA A 63 11.01 -0.76 -20.19
N VAL A 64 10.88 0.43 -20.78
CA VAL A 64 10.29 1.60 -20.14
C VAL A 64 8.81 1.36 -19.84
N HIS A 65 8.06 0.79 -20.80
CA HIS A 65 6.66 0.50 -20.60
C HIS A 65 6.44 -0.56 -19.50
N SER A 66 7.27 -1.60 -19.44
CA SER A 66 7.23 -2.62 -18.38
C SER A 66 7.50 -2.02 -17.01
N ALA A 67 8.59 -1.25 -16.85
CA ALA A 67 8.89 -0.60 -15.58
C ALA A 67 7.79 0.39 -15.16
N ARG A 68 7.22 1.10 -16.13
CA ARG A 68 6.10 2.00 -15.90
C ARG A 68 4.89 1.25 -15.34
N THR A 69 4.56 0.10 -15.92
CA THR A 69 3.45 -0.74 -15.44
C THR A 69 3.72 -1.34 -14.07
N GLU A 70 4.94 -1.80 -13.81
CA GLU A 70 5.36 -2.36 -12.52
C GLU A 70 5.23 -1.33 -11.39
N VAL A 71 5.67 -0.08 -11.63
CA VAL A 71 5.55 1.01 -10.64
C VAL A 71 4.09 1.36 -10.37
N VAL A 72 3.24 1.41 -11.39
CA VAL A 72 1.80 1.68 -11.20
C VAL A 72 1.13 0.55 -10.40
N ILE A 73 1.43 -0.71 -10.72
CA ILE A 73 0.90 -1.86 -9.98
C ILE A 73 1.39 -1.81 -8.53
N ALA A 74 2.67 -1.51 -8.30
CA ALA A 74 3.23 -1.36 -6.96
C ALA A 74 2.51 -0.26 -6.16
N ALA A 75 2.25 0.91 -6.78
CA ALA A 75 1.52 2.00 -6.13
C ALA A 75 0.12 1.58 -5.70
N VAL A 76 -0.62 0.88 -6.58
CA VAL A 76 -1.96 0.35 -6.25
C VAL A 76 -1.87 -0.66 -5.10
N LEU A 77 -0.90 -1.56 -5.11
CA LEU A 77 -0.70 -2.55 -4.06
C LEU A 77 -0.34 -1.92 -2.71
N ILE A 78 0.43 -0.83 -2.69
CA ILE A 78 0.73 -0.07 -1.47
C ILE A 78 -0.56 0.53 -0.90
N VAL A 79 -1.41 1.12 -1.74
CA VAL A 79 -2.72 1.64 -1.31
C VAL A 79 -3.60 0.51 -0.75
N LEU A 80 -3.62 -0.65 -1.41
CA LEU A 80 -4.39 -1.80 -0.94
C LEU A 80 -3.86 -2.37 0.39
N ALA A 81 -2.54 -2.45 0.53
CA ALA A 81 -1.87 -2.91 1.74
C ALA A 81 -2.13 -1.99 2.93
N THR A 82 -2.09 -0.68 2.68
CA THR A 82 -2.33 0.33 3.70
C THR A 82 -3.81 0.39 4.09
N ALA A 83 -4.74 0.29 3.14
CA ALA A 83 -6.16 0.13 3.44
C ALA A 83 -6.43 -1.13 4.27
N SER A 84 -5.73 -2.23 3.98
CA SER A 84 -5.80 -3.46 4.77
C SER A 84 -5.26 -3.26 6.19
N ALA A 85 -4.10 -2.62 6.34
CA ALA A 85 -3.54 -2.27 7.65
C ALA A 85 -4.50 -1.39 8.45
N VAL A 86 -5.08 -0.35 7.85
CA VAL A 86 -6.08 0.52 8.48
C VAL A 86 -7.32 -0.28 8.89
N THR A 87 -7.80 -1.19 8.05
CA THR A 87 -8.95 -2.04 8.35
C THR A 87 -8.67 -2.97 9.54
N ALA A 88 -7.50 -3.63 9.56
CA ALA A 88 -7.08 -4.46 10.69
C ALA A 88 -6.96 -3.66 12.01
N VAL A 89 -6.50 -2.41 11.91
CA VAL A 89 -6.37 -1.46 13.02
C VAL A 89 -7.73 -0.98 13.53
N ILE A 90 -8.69 -0.68 12.65
CA ILE A 90 -10.08 -0.30 13.02
C ILE A 90 -10.78 -1.46 13.72
N PHE A 91 -10.50 -2.70 13.31
CA PHE A 91 -11.02 -3.88 13.99
C PHE A 91 -10.36 -4.13 15.36
N ARG A 92 -9.29 -3.43 15.76
CA ARG A 92 -8.79 -3.43 17.15
C ARG A 92 -9.44 -2.32 17.99
N SER A 93 -9.78 -2.62 19.24
CA SER A 93 -10.71 -1.86 20.08
C SER A 93 -10.19 -0.54 20.67
N THR A 94 -8.93 -0.17 20.48
CA THR A 94 -8.29 0.91 21.23
C THR A 94 -8.13 2.18 20.39
N ILE A 95 -8.55 3.34 20.95
CA ILE A 95 -8.54 4.68 20.32
C ILE A 95 -7.19 5.06 19.70
N THR A 96 -6.08 4.63 20.32
CA THR A 96 -4.72 4.84 19.82
C THR A 96 -4.51 4.29 18.42
N TRP A 97 -5.12 3.13 18.12
CA TRP A 97 -5.01 2.49 16.81
C TRP A 97 -5.81 3.23 15.75
N ARG A 98 -7.00 3.75 16.07
CA ARG A 98 -7.76 4.63 15.15
C ARG A 98 -6.98 5.88 14.76
N LEU A 99 -6.27 6.50 15.71
CA LEU A 99 -5.41 7.66 15.42
C LEU A 99 -4.24 7.30 14.52
N ILE A 100 -3.56 6.17 14.77
CA ILE A 100 -2.46 5.68 13.92
C ILE A 100 -2.97 5.41 12.50
N GLY A 101 -4.12 4.75 12.35
CA GLY A 101 -4.73 4.48 11.06
C GLY A 101 -5.18 5.74 10.31
N GLY A 102 -5.67 6.75 11.02
CA GLY A 102 -6.00 8.05 10.43
C GLY A 102 -4.76 8.83 9.98
N LEU A 103 -3.69 8.79 10.78
CA LEU A 103 -2.43 9.47 10.46
C LEU A 103 -1.74 8.85 9.23
N THR A 104 -1.76 7.52 9.11
CA THR A 104 -1.23 6.83 7.93
C THR A 104 -2.04 7.11 6.68
N LEU A 105 -3.38 7.20 6.78
CA LEU A 105 -4.25 7.63 5.67
C LEU A 105 -3.90 9.05 5.20
N LEU A 106 -3.72 9.97 6.14
CA LEU A 106 -3.36 11.35 5.83
C LEU A 106 -1.98 11.44 5.18
N ALA A 107 -1.00 10.67 5.67
CA ALA A 107 0.32 10.56 5.06
C ALA A 107 0.25 10.01 3.63
N LEU A 108 -0.58 9.00 3.35
CA LEU A 108 -0.77 8.47 1.99
C LEU A 108 -1.40 9.48 1.04
N ILE A 109 -2.37 10.26 1.51
CA ILE A 109 -2.99 11.33 0.72
C ILE A 109 -1.97 12.41 0.35
N LEU A 110 -1.01 12.71 1.23
CA LEU A 110 0.05 13.68 0.97
C LEU A 110 1.18 13.11 0.09
N VAL A 111 1.56 11.86 0.32
CA VAL A 111 2.68 11.21 -0.39
C VAL A 111 2.27 10.72 -1.78
N GLY A 112 0.99 10.36 -2.00
CA GLY A 112 0.48 9.90 -3.30
C GLY A 112 0.70 10.91 -4.45
N PRO A 113 0.31 12.19 -4.30
CA PRO A 113 0.58 13.23 -5.28
C PRO A 113 2.08 13.46 -5.50
N LEU A 114 2.89 13.38 -4.44
CA LEU A 114 4.34 13.55 -4.55
C LEU A 114 4.97 12.40 -5.35
N LEU A 115 4.56 11.16 -5.08
CA LEU A 115 4.95 9.98 -5.85
C LEU A 115 4.51 10.10 -7.31
N TRP A 116 3.32 10.66 -7.57
CA TRP A 116 2.82 10.91 -8.92
C TRP A 116 3.68 11.93 -9.67
N VAL A 117 4.06 13.05 -9.03
CA VAL A 117 4.97 14.03 -9.62
C VAL A 117 6.35 13.42 -9.87
N CYS A 118 6.88 12.64 -8.94
CA CYS A 118 8.14 11.92 -9.13
C CYS A 118 8.06 10.92 -10.29
N TYR A 119 6.92 10.25 -10.45
CA TYR A 119 6.68 9.33 -11.54
C TYR A 119 6.61 10.05 -12.90
N ASP A 120 5.92 11.19 -12.98
CA ASP A 120 5.85 12.03 -14.19
C ASP A 120 7.23 12.56 -14.61
N MET A 121 8.06 12.94 -13.64
CA MET A 121 9.46 13.30 -13.93
C MET A 121 10.30 12.09 -14.37
N ALA A 122 10.03 10.90 -13.83
CA ALA A 122 10.78 9.68 -14.14
C ALA A 122 10.41 9.05 -15.49
N PHE A 123 9.19 9.22 -15.99
CA PHE A 123 8.67 8.57 -17.22
C PHE A 123 8.14 9.56 -18.23
#